data_AF-A0A7W4KC59-F1
#
_entry.id   AF-A0A7W4KC59-F1
#
_cell.length_a   1.000
_cell.length_b   1.000
_cell.length_c   1.000
_cell.angle_alpha   90.00
_cell.angle_beta   90.00
_cell.angle_gamma   90.00
#
_symmetry.space_group_name_H-M   'P 1'
#
loop_
_entity.id
_entity.type
_entity.pdbx_description
1 polymer ?
#
loop_
_entity_poly.entity_id
_entity_poly.type
_entity_poly.pdbx_seq_one_letter_code
_entity_poly.pdbx_strand_id
1 'polypeptide(L)'
;MSHNYATPMTPERRLARLLARIPEDRIVRLERVAGAPGTPRWRAAIGDAGAADCPAGRWSPPFDTMVDALEAAWKAVRPPADPSRGA
;
A
#
# COMPACT_ATOMS: atom_id res chain seq x y z
N MET A 1 4.49 31.24 22.09
CA MET A 1 3.45 30.54 21.29
C MET A 1 4.19 29.64 20.32
N SER A 2 4.16 28.31 20.51
CA SER A 2 4.88 27.37 19.64
C SER A 2 3.99 27.05 18.44
N HIS A 3 4.40 27.49 17.25
CA HIS A 3 3.72 27.18 16.00
C HIS A 3 4.12 25.76 15.60
N ASN A 4 3.16 24.84 15.64
CA ASN A 4 3.35 23.46 15.24
C ASN A 4 3.37 23.42 13.70
N TYR A 5 4.56 23.55 13.09
CA TYR A 5 4.74 23.39 11.64
C TYR A 5 4.73 21.89 11.29
N ALA A 6 3.60 21.23 11.53
CA ALA A 6 3.40 19.88 11.03
C ALA A 6 3.37 19.95 9.50
N THR A 7 4.46 19.53 8.86
CA THR A 7 4.53 19.45 7.39
C THR A 7 3.34 18.61 6.90
N PRO A 8 2.51 19.13 5.96
CA PRO A 8 1.36 18.41 5.45
C PRO A 8 1.74 17.01 4.97
N MET A 9 0.90 16.03 5.28
CA MET A 9 1.10 14.67 4.81
C MET A 9 0.68 14.61 3.34
N THR A 10 1.64 14.82 2.43
CA THR A 10 1.40 14.71 0.99
C THR A 10 1.20 13.25 0.58
N PRO A 11 0.54 12.98 -0.57
CA PRO A 11 0.39 11.62 -1.09
C PRO A 11 1.72 10.87 -1.22
N GLU A 12 2.78 11.56 -1.62
CA GLU A 12 4.13 11.00 -1.76
C GLU A 12 4.71 10.58 -0.41
N ARG A 13 4.56 11.41 0.63
CA ARG A 13 5.00 11.06 1.99
C ARG A 13 4.20 9.89 2.54
N ARG A 14 2.90 9.80 2.24
CA ARG A 14 2.08 8.64 2.63
C ARG A 14 2.54 7.37 1.93
N LEU A 15 2.84 7.45 0.63
CA LEU A 15 3.38 6.33 -0.14
C LEU A 15 4.74 5.86 0.42
N ALA A 16 5.68 6.79 0.63
CA ALA A 16 7.00 6.46 1.17
C ALA A 16 6.91 5.79 2.54
N ARG A 17 6.05 6.31 3.44
CA ARG A 17 5.79 5.70 4.75
C ARG A 17 5.18 4.31 4.63
N LEU A 18 4.32 4.07 3.65
CA LEU A 18 3.71 2.77 3.43
C LEU A 18 4.74 1.76 2.90
N LEU A 19 5.54 2.16 1.92
CA LEU A 19 6.64 1.33 1.39
C LEU A 19 7.66 0.97 2.48
N ALA A 20 8.05 1.93 3.31
CA ALA A 20 8.99 1.69 4.41
C ALA A 20 8.46 0.73 5.51
N ARG A 21 7.16 0.45 5.54
CA ARG A 21 6.54 -0.52 6.46
C ARG A 21 6.45 -1.93 5.89
N ILE A 22 6.58 -2.07 4.57
CA ILE A 22 6.53 -3.37 3.90
C ILE A 22 7.92 -3.99 4.05
N PRO A 23 8.03 -5.21 4.61
CA PRO A 23 9.32 -5.88 4.75
C PRO A 23 10.03 -6.11 3.40
N GLU A 24 11.36 -6.16 3.42
CA GLU A 24 12.19 -6.31 2.21
C GLU A 24 12.03 -7.68 1.52
N ASP A 25 11.53 -8.68 2.24
CA ASP A 25 11.21 -10.02 1.72
C ASP A 25 9.86 -10.07 0.98
N ARG A 26 9.27 -8.91 0.67
CA ARG A 26 8.00 -8.79 -0.04
C ARG A 26 8.15 -8.13 -1.40
N ILE A 27 7.40 -8.64 -2.36
CA ILE A 27 7.26 -8.03 -3.69
C ILE A 27 5.99 -7.19 -3.70
N VAL A 28 6.11 -5.93 -4.14
CA VAL A 28 4.98 -5.03 -4.37
C VAL A 28 4.68 -4.97 -5.87
N ARG A 29 3.44 -5.24 -6.25
CA ARG A 29 2.93 -5.05 -7.61
C ARG A 29 1.86 -3.98 -7.61
N LEU A 30 1.93 -3.09 -8.60
CA LEU A 30 0.99 -2.00 -8.81
C LEU A 30 0.57 -1.99 -10.27
N GLU A 31 -0.73 -1.94 -10.51
CA GLU A 31 -1.28 -1.95 -11.85
C GLU A 31 -2.34 -0.88 -12.00
N ARG A 32 -2.27 -0.16 -13.13
CA ARG A 32 -3.32 0.75 -13.56
C ARG A 32 -4.32 -0.05 -14.41
N VAL A 33 -5.59 0.00 -14.02
CA VAL A 33 -6.69 -0.68 -14.71
C VAL A 33 -7.68 0.34 -15.26
N ALA A 34 -8.41 -0.06 -16.30
CA ALA A 34 -9.48 0.77 -16.85
C ALA A 34 -10.58 0.99 -15.81
N GLY A 35 -10.99 2.24 -15.62
CA GLY A 35 -12.19 2.62 -14.88
C GLY A 35 -13.25 3.20 -15.82
N ALA A 36 -14.11 4.05 -15.27
CA ALA A 36 -15.00 4.87 -16.09
C ALA A 36 -14.18 5.71 -17.11
N PRO A 37 -14.76 6.13 -18.24
CA PRO A 37 -14.06 6.91 -19.25
C PRO A 37 -13.30 8.10 -18.63
N GLY A 38 -11.98 8.17 -18.88
CA GLY A 38 -11.10 9.22 -18.35
C GLY A 38 -10.67 9.06 -16.89
N THR A 39 -11.11 8.02 -16.18
CA THR A 39 -10.78 7.80 -14.75
C THR A 39 -10.00 6.48 -14.59
N PRO A 40 -8.67 6.49 -14.71
CA PRO A 40 -7.86 5.29 -14.44
C PRO A 40 -7.98 4.90 -12.98
N ARG A 41 -8.10 3.60 -12.70
CA ARG A 41 -8.08 3.07 -11.33
C ARG A 41 -6.81 2.26 -11.09
N TRP A 42 -6.52 1.98 -9.84
CA TRP A 42 -5.32 1.31 -9.38
C TRP A 42 -5.67 0.09 -8.56
N ARG A 43 -4.95 -1.01 -8.79
CA ARG A 43 -4.94 -2.16 -7.88
C ARG A 43 -3.52 -2.48 -7.48
N ALA A 44 -3.37 -3.06 -6.29
CA ALA A 44 -2.07 -3.46 -5.78
C ALA A 44 -2.12 -4.91 -5.28
N ALA A 45 -0.98 -5.57 -5.27
CA ALA A 45 -0.82 -6.86 -4.63
C ALA A 45 0.54 -6.92 -3.95
N ILE A 46 0.59 -7.57 -2.78
CA ILE A 46 1.82 -7.80 -2.02
C ILE A 46 1.97 -9.29 -1.81
N GLY A 47 3.13 -9.84 -2.20
CA GLY A 47 3.44 -11.26 -2.09
C GLY A 47 4.82 -11.49 -1.51
N ASP A 48 5.17 -12.75 -1.30
CA ASP A 48 6.49 -13.19 -0.82
C ASP A 48 7.54 -13.07 -1.93
N ALA A 49 8.73 -12.59 -1.60
CA ALA A 49 9.86 -12.56 -2.52
C ALA A 49 10.26 -14.00 -2.88
N GLY A 50 10.18 -14.32 -4.17
CA GLY A 50 10.41 -15.67 -4.70
C GLY A 50 9.17 -16.38 -5.23
N ALA A 51 7.97 -15.86 -4.96
CA ALA A 51 6.77 -16.30 -5.68
C ALA A 51 6.82 -15.73 -7.12
N ALA A 52 7.02 -16.61 -8.10
CA ALA A 52 7.08 -16.24 -9.52
C ALA A 52 5.85 -15.41 -9.93
N ASP A 53 4.68 -15.79 -9.43
CA ASP A 53 3.44 -15.07 -9.63
C ASP A 53 2.86 -14.53 -8.32
N CYS A 54 2.19 -13.39 -8.43
CA CYS A 54 1.24 -13.00 -7.40
C CYS A 54 -0.02 -13.83 -7.63
N PRO A 55 -0.49 -14.62 -6.65
CA PRO A 55 -1.73 -15.37 -6.80
C PRO A 55 -2.84 -14.42 -7.24
N ALA A 56 -3.60 -14.77 -8.29
CA ALA A 56 -4.64 -13.90 -8.84
C ALA A 56 -5.67 -13.42 -7.79
N GLY A 57 -5.80 -14.12 -6.65
CA GLY A 57 -6.62 -13.75 -5.50
C GLY A 57 -6.00 -12.76 -4.50
N ARG A 58 -4.78 -12.25 -4.72
CA ARG A 58 -4.07 -11.33 -3.81
C ARG A 58 -4.14 -9.85 -4.23
N TRP A 59 -4.83 -9.54 -5.33
CA TRP A 59 -5.05 -8.14 -5.74
C TRP A 59 -6.09 -7.46 -4.85
N SER A 60 -5.83 -6.19 -4.52
CA SER A 60 -6.83 -5.30 -3.95
C SER A 60 -7.98 -5.05 -4.95
N PRO A 61 -9.16 -4.62 -4.47
CA PRO A 61 -10.13 -3.95 -5.32
C PRO A 61 -9.51 -2.75 -6.07
N PRO A 62 -10.11 -2.27 -7.17
CA PRO A 62 -9.67 -1.03 -7.83
C PRO A 62 -9.98 0.21 -6.96
N PHE A 63 -9.00 1.09 -6.82
CA PHE A 63 -9.09 2.38 -6.11
C PHE A 63 -8.73 3.54 -7.03
N ASP A 64 -9.12 4.76 -6.65
CA ASP A 64 -8.84 5.95 -7.46
C ASP A 64 -7.38 6.40 -7.32
N THR A 65 -6.74 6.06 -6.19
CA THR A 65 -5.33 6.38 -5.93
C THR A 65 -4.48 5.11 -5.76
N MET A 66 -3.23 5.20 -6.21
CA MET A 66 -2.22 4.17 -6.03
C MET A 66 -1.94 3.88 -4.54
N VAL A 67 -2.00 4.91 -3.70
CA VAL A 67 -1.72 4.81 -2.26
C VAL A 67 -2.80 3.98 -1.56
N ASP A 68 -4.07 4.23 -1.86
CA ASP A 68 -5.17 3.50 -1.22
C ASP A 68 -5.20 2.04 -1.69
N ALA A 69 -4.88 1.77 -2.96
CA ALA A 69 -4.70 0.40 -3.46
C ALA A 69 -3.60 -0.34 -2.71
N LEU A 70 -2.41 0.28 -2.57
CA LEU A 70 -1.29 -0.31 -1.85
C LEU A 70 -1.61 -0.53 -0.37
N GLU A 71 -2.33 0.41 0.27
CA GLU A 71 -2.70 0.28 1.67
C GLU A 71 -3.69 -0.88 1.90
N ALA A 72 -4.65 -1.05 0.99
CA ALA A 72 -5.57 -2.17 1.03
C ALA A 72 -4.84 -3.51 0.88
N ALA A 73 -3.92 -3.61 -0.08
CA ALA A 73 -3.09 -4.81 -0.27
C ALA A 73 -2.23 -5.11 0.97
N TRP A 74 -1.61 -4.10 1.58
CA TRP A 74 -0.82 -4.28 2.79
C TRP A 74 -1.68 -4.71 3.98
N LYS A 75 -2.86 -4.13 4.17
CA LYS A 75 -3.79 -4.55 5.24
C LYS A 75 -4.19 -6.02 5.12
N ALA A 76 -4.32 -6.54 3.89
CA ALA A 76 -4.72 -7.91 3.66
C ALA A 76 -3.64 -8.95 4.01
N VAL A 77 -2.36 -8.58 3.94
CA VAL A 77 -1.24 -9.53 4.13
C VAL A 77 -0.35 -9.23 5.31
N ARG A 78 -0.46 -8.03 5.90
CA ARG A 78 0.35 -7.67 7.06
C ARG A 78 0.00 -8.58 8.23
N PRO A 79 1.00 -9.04 9.00
CA PRO A 79 0.72 -9.71 10.26
C PRO A 79 -0.08 -8.78 11.17
N PRO A 80 -0.94 -9.33 12.05
CA PRO A 80 -1.57 -8.53 13.10
C PRO A 80 -0.48 -7.79 13.87
N ALA A 81 -0.74 -6.55 14.26
CA ALA A 81 0.20 -5.79 15.06
C ALA A 81 0.48 -6.60 16.33
N ASP A 82 1.73 -7.00 16.54
CA ASP A 82 2.13 -7.71 17.75
C ASP A 82 1.83 -6.79 18.95
N PRO A 83 0.88 -7.14 19.83
CA PRO A 83 0.54 -6.32 20.98
C PRO A 83 1.71 -6.18 21.98
N SER A 84 2.76 -7.00 21.83
CA SER A 84 3.90 -7.06 22.75
C SER A 84 4.99 -6.03 22.48
N ARG A 85 4.87 -5.22 21.41
CA ARG A 85 5.88 -4.23 21.00
C ARG A 85 5.47 -2.79 21.27
N GLY A 86 4.86 -2.56 22.43
CA GLY A 86 4.46 -1.23 22.92
C GLY A 86 4.47 -1.16 24.45
N ALA A 87 5.65 -0.93 25.03
CA ALA A 87 5.87 -0.35 26.35
C ALA A 87 7.17 0.45 26.31
#